data_AF-A0ABD1DPS3-F1
#
_entry.id   AF-A0ABD1DPS3-F1
#
_cell.length_a   1.000
_cell.length_b   1.000
_cell.length_c   1.000
_cell.angle_alpha   90.00
_cell.angle_beta   90.00
_cell.angle_gamma   90.00
#
_symmetry.space_group_name_H-M   'P 1'
#
loop_
_entity.id
_entity.type
_entity.pdbx_description
1 polymer ?
#
loop_
_entity_poly.entity_id
_entity_poly.type
_entity_poly.pdbx_seq_one_letter_code
_entity_poly.pdbx_strand_id
1 'polypeptide(L)'
;MIGIFRKSLVIRSFCTQPVTKLVDSLVSTLDAVDRSSLDKLLTSVPQLTRYGPDQWHRTHQLMAAEGIESDKFLSIVSAYPELLGRDPDRLAGSLHCWRSCQFGDRQMQALLAAHPQLLDLTDQGKLAARVAFLHSYFETRKNVWRLFLNCPNLVADDAQGTIQPKVEYILQRMRIEVPEVVKCCALAAELDMVRCRHVFLERLGLFKPRSLKADPGDPNDNPKLHQITDTTDKRFAVKVAFVTLEEYEAFQELFEREHNRRVDGARRTKTTTMKSSRSRGTTIPRPGR
;
A
#
# COMPACT_ATOMS: atom_id res chain seq x y z
N MET A 1 1.08 -1.70 -11.18
CA MET A 1 1.38 -3.07 -11.66
C MET A 1 2.21 -3.77 -10.60
N ILE A 2 1.61 -4.60 -9.75
CA ILE A 2 2.35 -5.43 -8.79
C ILE A 2 2.65 -6.75 -9.49
N GLY A 3 3.86 -6.88 -10.02
CA GLY A 3 4.43 -8.13 -10.48
C GLY A 3 5.61 -8.49 -9.59
N ILE A 4 5.84 -9.81 -9.43
CA ILE A 4 6.93 -10.46 -8.67
C ILE A 4 6.54 -10.60 -7.18
N PHE A 5 6.18 -11.77 -6.64
CA PHE A 5 6.87 -13.06 -6.69
C PHE A 5 5.89 -14.23 -6.93
N ARG A 6 5.96 -14.87 -8.09
CA ARG A 6 5.46 -16.25 -8.28
C ARG A 6 6.68 -17.19 -8.20
N LYS A 7 7.02 -17.64 -7.00
CA LYS A 7 7.83 -18.86 -6.86
C LYS A 7 6.86 -19.99 -6.51
N SER A 8 6.56 -20.78 -7.54
CA SER A 8 5.81 -22.04 -7.42
C SER A 8 6.57 -22.97 -6.48
N LEU A 9 6.09 -23.09 -5.24
CA LEU A 9 6.42 -24.20 -4.36
C LEU A 9 5.47 -25.34 -4.71
N VAL A 10 5.96 -26.26 -5.53
CA VAL A 10 5.26 -27.51 -5.86
C VAL A 10 5.34 -28.43 -4.64
N ILE A 11 4.28 -28.46 -3.84
CA ILE A 11 4.06 -29.55 -2.88
C ILE A 11 3.02 -30.50 -3.50
N ARG A 12 3.48 -31.70 -3.84
CA ARG A 12 2.69 -32.80 -4.40
C ARG A 12 1.86 -33.45 -3.29
N SER A 13 0.61 -33.05 -3.17
CA SER A 13 -0.47 -33.92 -2.69
C SER A 13 -1.79 -33.29 -3.14
N PHE A 14 -2.26 -33.70 -4.31
CA PHE A 14 -3.55 -33.26 -4.83
C PHE A 14 -4.65 -34.08 -4.17
N CYS A 15 -5.70 -33.42 -3.66
CA CYS A 15 -6.90 -34.11 -3.23
C CYS A 15 -7.55 -34.78 -4.45
N THR A 16 -7.70 -36.10 -4.42
CA THR A 16 -8.34 -36.92 -5.47
C THR A 16 -9.81 -37.21 -5.18
N GLN A 17 -10.38 -36.63 -4.12
CA GLN A 17 -11.72 -36.93 -3.66
C GLN A 17 -12.80 -36.07 -4.35
N PRO A 18 -14.02 -36.59 -4.54
CA PRO A 18 -15.16 -35.81 -5.01
C PRO A 18 -15.43 -34.59 -4.12
N VAL A 19 -15.79 -33.46 -4.72
CA VAL A 19 -16.05 -32.18 -4.02
C VAL A 19 -17.08 -32.34 -2.90
N THR A 20 -18.12 -33.16 -3.09
CA THR A 20 -19.15 -33.43 -2.07
C THR A 20 -18.56 -34.09 -0.81
N LYS A 21 -17.67 -35.07 -0.97
CA LYS A 21 -16.99 -35.72 0.16
C LYS A 21 -16.03 -34.78 0.87
N LEU A 22 -15.36 -33.90 0.12
CA LEU A 22 -14.51 -32.86 0.69
C LEU A 22 -15.35 -31.91 1.56
N VAL A 23 -16.48 -31.40 1.04
CA VAL A 23 -17.39 -30.52 1.80
C VAL A 23 -17.89 -31.20 3.06
N ASP A 24 -18.31 -32.47 2.99
CA ASP A 24 -18.74 -33.24 4.17
C ASP A 24 -17.64 -33.29 5.25
N SER A 25 -16.41 -33.55 4.82
CA SER A 25 -15.25 -33.60 5.72
C SER A 25 -14.85 -32.24 6.27
N LEU A 26 -15.04 -31.15 5.51
CA LEU A 26 -14.72 -29.80 5.97
C LEU A 26 -15.77 -29.30 6.96
N VAL A 27 -17.05 -29.56 6.71
CA VAL A 27 -18.14 -29.19 7.63
C VAL A 27 -18.00 -29.89 8.99
N SER A 28 -17.45 -31.10 9.03
CA SER A 28 -17.24 -31.82 10.29
C SER A 28 -15.97 -31.40 11.04
N THR A 29 -15.02 -30.71 10.39
CA THR A 29 -13.70 -30.37 10.96
C THR A 29 -13.47 -28.89 11.16
N LEU A 30 -14.20 -28.03 10.46
CA LEU A 30 -14.08 -26.57 10.56
C LEU A 30 -15.19 -26.04 11.48
N ASP A 31 -14.80 -25.48 12.62
CA ASP A 31 -15.74 -24.88 13.56
C ASP A 31 -16.42 -23.64 12.97
N ALA A 32 -17.72 -23.51 13.25
CA ALA A 32 -18.55 -22.36 12.85
C ALA A 32 -18.56 -22.06 11.34
N VAL A 33 -18.40 -23.09 10.51
CA VAL A 33 -18.52 -23.01 9.05
C VAL A 33 -19.73 -23.81 8.58
N ASP A 34 -20.65 -23.15 7.86
CA ASP A 34 -21.82 -23.83 7.31
C ASP A 34 -21.55 -24.42 5.91
N ARG A 35 -22.24 -25.53 5.60
CA ARG A 35 -22.16 -26.21 4.31
C ARG A 35 -22.44 -25.28 3.13
N SER A 36 -23.44 -24.41 3.24
CA SER A 36 -23.88 -23.58 2.13
C SER A 36 -22.82 -22.55 1.73
N SER A 37 -22.08 -22.01 2.71
CA SER A 37 -20.95 -21.12 2.49
C SER A 37 -19.78 -21.84 1.82
N LEU A 38 -19.46 -23.07 2.24
CA LEU A 38 -18.43 -23.88 1.61
C LEU A 38 -18.79 -24.28 0.17
N ASP A 39 -20.04 -24.68 -0.09
CA ASP A 39 -20.50 -25.03 -1.44
C ASP A 39 -20.38 -23.82 -2.39
N LYS A 40 -20.82 -22.64 -1.95
CA LYS A 40 -20.66 -21.39 -2.70
C LYS A 40 -19.19 -21.04 -2.93
N LEU A 41 -18.34 -21.21 -1.93
CA LEU A 41 -16.92 -20.93 -2.01
C LEU A 41 -16.21 -21.87 -3.01
N LEU A 42 -16.43 -23.18 -2.91
CA LEU A 42 -15.78 -24.14 -3.80
C LEU A 42 -16.31 -24.06 -5.24
N THR A 43 -17.57 -23.62 -5.41
CA THR A 43 -18.12 -23.31 -6.74
C THR A 43 -17.45 -22.07 -7.35
N SER A 44 -17.25 -21.01 -6.54
CA SER A 44 -16.63 -19.77 -7.02
C SER A 44 -15.11 -19.86 -7.19
N VAL A 45 -14.44 -20.68 -6.37
CA VAL A 45 -12.99 -20.83 -6.36
C VAL A 45 -12.60 -22.32 -6.45
N PRO A 46 -12.72 -22.95 -7.63
CA PRO A 46 -12.50 -24.39 -7.79
C PRO A 46 -11.08 -24.84 -7.42
N GLN A 47 -10.07 -23.96 -7.49
CA GLN A 47 -8.70 -24.31 -7.10
C GLN A 47 -8.56 -24.75 -5.64
N LEU A 48 -9.51 -24.40 -4.77
CA LEU A 48 -9.51 -24.80 -3.37
C LEU A 48 -9.72 -26.31 -3.17
N THR A 49 -10.35 -26.98 -4.14
CA THR A 49 -10.56 -28.44 -4.12
C THR A 49 -9.25 -29.22 -4.20
N ARG A 50 -8.14 -28.59 -4.62
CA ARG A 50 -6.82 -29.24 -4.69
C ARG A 50 -6.25 -29.59 -3.32
N TYR A 51 -6.72 -28.90 -2.27
CA TYR A 51 -6.22 -29.06 -0.90
C TYR A 51 -7.04 -30.09 -0.14
N GLY A 52 -6.36 -30.95 0.61
CA GLY A 52 -6.99 -31.98 1.43
C GLY A 52 -7.58 -31.42 2.74
N PRO A 53 -8.52 -32.15 3.37
CA PRO A 53 -9.17 -31.70 4.61
C PRO A 53 -8.17 -31.39 5.73
N ASP A 54 -7.05 -32.13 5.81
CA ASP A 54 -6.00 -31.88 6.82
C ASP A 54 -5.31 -30.51 6.66
N GLN A 55 -5.17 -30.02 5.43
CA GLN A 55 -4.57 -28.72 5.15
C GLN A 55 -5.52 -27.59 5.55
N TRP A 56 -6.81 -27.75 5.24
CA TRP A 56 -7.86 -26.85 5.68
C TRP A 56 -7.97 -26.79 7.19
N HIS A 57 -8.13 -27.94 7.85
CA HIS A 57 -8.29 -28.02 9.30
C HIS A 57 -7.08 -27.42 10.03
N ARG A 58 -5.85 -27.78 9.63
CA ARG A 58 -4.63 -27.24 10.23
C ARG A 58 -4.53 -25.71 10.09
N THR A 59 -4.80 -25.19 8.89
CA THR A 59 -4.71 -23.74 8.64
C THR A 59 -5.80 -22.99 9.38
N HIS A 60 -7.03 -23.51 9.38
CA HIS A 60 -8.16 -22.95 10.11
C HIS A 60 -7.91 -22.95 11.61
N GLN A 61 -7.48 -24.07 12.18
CA GLN A 61 -7.17 -24.19 13.61
C GLN A 61 -6.07 -23.21 14.04
N LEU A 62 -5.01 -23.08 13.24
CA LEU A 62 -3.93 -22.12 13.50
C LEU A 62 -4.45 -20.68 13.47
N MET A 63 -5.20 -20.32 12.43
CA MET A 63 -5.76 -18.98 12.29
C MET A 63 -6.79 -18.67 13.39
N ALA A 64 -7.60 -19.66 13.80
CA ALA A 64 -8.53 -19.53 14.92
C ALA A 64 -7.79 -19.33 16.25
N ALA A 65 -6.68 -20.03 16.49
CA ALA A 65 -5.84 -19.84 17.67
C ALA A 65 -5.23 -18.42 17.73
N GLU A 66 -4.94 -17.82 16.57
CA GLU A 66 -4.50 -16.42 16.45
C GLU A 66 -5.68 -15.41 16.49
N GLY A 67 -6.90 -15.89 16.69
CA GLY A 67 -8.11 -15.07 16.85
C GLY A 67 -8.74 -14.62 15.54
N ILE A 68 -8.45 -15.27 14.41
CA ILE A 68 -9.13 -15.02 13.13
C ILE A 68 -10.47 -15.76 13.11
N GLU A 69 -11.56 -15.03 12.88
CA GLU A 69 -12.91 -15.58 12.79
C GLU A 69 -13.07 -16.47 11.54
N SER A 70 -13.92 -17.50 11.62
CA SER A 70 -14.12 -18.47 10.53
C SER A 70 -14.59 -17.81 9.22
N ASP A 71 -15.41 -16.75 9.29
CA ASP A 71 -15.84 -16.00 8.12
C ASP A 71 -14.66 -15.25 7.45
N LYS A 72 -13.77 -14.67 8.25
CA LYS A 72 -12.56 -14.00 7.77
C LYS A 72 -11.57 -15.00 7.21
N PHE A 73 -11.42 -16.17 7.83
CA PHE A 73 -10.65 -17.28 7.28
C PHE A 73 -11.15 -17.65 5.88
N LEU A 74 -12.46 -17.90 5.71
CA LEU A 74 -13.05 -18.24 4.41
C LEU A 74 -12.82 -17.13 3.38
N SER A 75 -12.98 -15.87 3.77
CA SER A 75 -12.68 -14.71 2.92
C SER A 75 -11.21 -14.72 2.46
N ILE A 76 -10.27 -14.94 3.39
CA ILE A 76 -8.84 -14.96 3.12
C ILE A 76 -8.48 -16.10 2.16
N VAL A 77 -8.91 -17.33 2.44
CA VAL A 77 -8.58 -18.47 1.56
C VAL A 77 -9.26 -18.40 0.20
N SER A 78 -10.42 -17.73 0.10
CA SER A 78 -11.08 -17.47 -1.19
C SER A 78 -10.23 -16.60 -2.11
N ALA A 79 -9.64 -15.54 -1.56
CA ALA A 79 -8.81 -14.59 -2.28
C ALA A 79 -7.35 -15.07 -2.41
N TYR A 80 -6.89 -15.93 -1.50
CA TYR A 80 -5.52 -16.40 -1.46
C TYR A 80 -5.41 -17.91 -1.11
N PRO A 81 -5.83 -18.80 -2.04
CA PRO A 81 -5.86 -20.24 -1.80
C PRO A 81 -4.50 -20.85 -1.48
N GLU A 82 -3.41 -20.25 -1.95
CA GLU A 82 -2.02 -20.71 -1.70
C GLU A 82 -1.67 -20.75 -0.20
N LEU A 83 -2.45 -20.05 0.64
CA LEU A 83 -2.33 -20.10 2.09
C LEU A 83 -2.48 -21.51 2.68
N LEU A 84 -3.38 -22.33 2.12
CA LEU A 84 -3.64 -23.69 2.62
C LEU A 84 -2.46 -24.65 2.44
N GLY A 85 -1.55 -24.34 1.51
CA GLY A 85 -0.31 -25.10 1.30
C GLY A 85 0.90 -24.51 2.03
N ARG A 86 0.71 -23.46 2.83
CA ARG A 86 1.79 -22.75 3.50
C ARG A 86 2.33 -23.54 4.68
N ASP A 87 3.62 -23.37 4.92
CA ASP A 87 4.27 -23.84 6.13
C ASP A 87 3.61 -23.20 7.38
N PRO A 88 3.13 -24.00 8.35
CA PRO A 88 2.42 -23.50 9.53
C PRO A 88 3.25 -22.54 10.38
N ASP A 89 4.54 -22.81 10.57
CA ASP A 89 5.41 -21.97 11.41
C ASP A 89 5.62 -20.59 10.77
N ARG A 90 5.76 -20.55 9.44
CA ARG A 90 5.82 -19.27 8.71
C ARG A 90 4.51 -18.50 8.80
N LEU A 91 3.36 -19.17 8.74
CA LEU A 91 2.06 -18.52 8.89
C LEU A 91 1.88 -17.95 10.30
N ALA A 92 2.18 -18.75 11.34
CA ALA A 92 2.15 -18.32 12.72
C ALA A 92 3.07 -17.12 12.97
N GLY A 93 4.31 -17.16 12.44
CA GLY A 93 5.25 -16.04 12.52
C GLY A 93 4.70 -14.77 11.87
N SER A 94 4.03 -14.88 10.72
CA SER A 94 3.40 -13.73 10.06
C SER A 94 2.25 -13.15 10.88
N LEU A 95 1.35 -13.99 11.39
CA LEU A 95 0.25 -13.57 12.25
C LEU A 95 0.76 -12.89 13.53
N HIS A 96 1.82 -13.42 14.13
CA HIS A 96 2.49 -12.80 15.27
C HIS A 96 3.06 -11.41 14.95
N CYS A 97 3.65 -11.23 13.76
CA CYS A 97 4.13 -9.91 13.31
C CYS A 97 2.99 -8.90 13.26
N TRP A 98 1.85 -9.28 12.66
CA TRP A 98 0.68 -8.40 12.54
C TRP A 98 0.01 -8.13 13.89
N ARG A 99 -0.03 -9.12 14.79
CA ARG A 99 -0.56 -8.95 16.15
C ARG A 99 0.30 -7.99 16.97
N SER A 100 1.62 -8.06 16.80
CA SER A 100 2.58 -7.14 17.43
C SER A 100 2.39 -5.68 16.99
N CYS A 101 1.76 -5.46 15.84
CA CYS A 101 1.38 -4.11 15.41
C CYS A 101 0.23 -3.52 16.25
N GLN A 102 -0.44 -4.25 17.14
CA GLN A 102 -1.42 -3.71 18.10
C GLN A 102 -2.48 -2.78 17.47
N PHE A 103 -2.96 -3.10 16.27
CA PHE A 103 -4.09 -2.38 15.66
C PHE A 103 -5.44 -2.76 16.30
N GLY A 104 -5.46 -3.85 17.07
CA GLY A 104 -6.66 -4.46 17.60
C GLY A 104 -7.19 -5.56 16.67
N ASP A 105 -7.75 -6.62 17.26
CA ASP A 105 -8.03 -7.87 16.56
C ASP A 105 -8.94 -7.68 15.34
N ARG A 106 -10.05 -6.93 15.48
CA ARG A 106 -10.97 -6.64 14.38
C ARG A 106 -10.31 -5.90 13.21
N GLN A 107 -9.44 -4.93 13.52
CA GLN A 107 -8.74 -4.14 12.52
C GLN A 107 -7.70 -4.98 11.78
N MET A 108 -6.94 -5.79 12.52
CA MET A 108 -5.98 -6.74 11.97
C MET A 108 -6.68 -7.75 11.03
N GLN A 109 -7.77 -8.36 11.49
CA GLN A 109 -8.56 -9.31 10.70
C GLN A 109 -9.11 -8.67 9.42
N ALA A 110 -9.66 -7.44 9.51
CA ALA A 110 -10.14 -6.71 8.34
C ALA A 110 -9.02 -6.40 7.34
N LEU A 111 -7.82 -6.06 7.83
CA LEU A 111 -6.66 -5.79 6.98
C LEU A 111 -6.19 -7.04 6.24
N LEU A 112 -6.06 -8.16 6.94
CA LEU A 112 -5.60 -9.43 6.35
C LEU A 112 -6.64 -10.03 5.41
N ALA A 113 -7.95 -9.86 5.69
CA ALA A 113 -9.02 -10.26 4.79
C ALA A 113 -9.05 -9.42 3.51
N ALA A 114 -8.77 -8.11 3.61
CA ALA A 114 -8.70 -7.23 2.44
C ALA A 114 -7.44 -7.48 1.60
N HIS A 115 -6.30 -7.77 2.24
CA HIS A 115 -5.00 -7.97 1.57
C HIS A 115 -4.30 -9.24 2.08
N PRO A 116 -4.76 -10.45 1.71
CA PRO A 116 -4.17 -11.70 2.19
C PRO A 116 -2.69 -11.89 1.90
N GLN A 117 -2.14 -11.24 0.86
CA GLN A 117 -0.72 -11.30 0.51
C GLN A 117 0.18 -10.74 1.61
N LEU A 118 -0.38 -9.95 2.53
CA LEU A 118 0.33 -9.47 3.72
C LEU A 118 0.76 -10.60 4.67
N LEU A 119 0.15 -11.79 4.56
CA LEU A 119 0.58 -12.98 5.29
C LEU A 119 1.92 -13.56 4.82
N ASP A 120 2.52 -12.99 3.77
CA ASP A 120 3.87 -13.35 3.30
C ASP A 120 4.97 -12.73 4.16
N LEU A 121 4.62 -11.71 4.94
CA LEU A 121 5.55 -10.94 5.75
C LEU A 121 5.82 -11.65 7.06
N THR A 122 7.09 -11.96 7.31
CA THR A 122 7.54 -12.68 8.52
C THR A 122 8.60 -11.90 9.29
N ASP A 123 9.00 -10.73 8.79
CA ASP A 123 9.99 -9.86 9.41
C ASP A 123 9.31 -8.84 10.32
N GLN A 124 9.22 -9.18 11.59
CA GLN A 124 8.63 -8.34 12.64
C GLN A 124 9.38 -6.99 12.78
N GLY A 125 10.71 -7.00 12.66
CA GLY A 125 11.55 -5.81 12.83
C GLY A 125 11.30 -4.80 11.71
N LYS A 126 11.27 -5.27 10.46
CA LYS A 126 10.95 -4.42 9.30
C LYS A 126 9.54 -3.84 9.38
N LEU A 127 8.55 -4.66 9.77
CA LEU A 127 7.17 -4.20 9.92
C LEU A 127 7.04 -3.17 11.06
N ALA A 128 7.68 -3.41 12.20
CA ALA A 128 7.69 -2.48 13.33
C ALA A 128 8.34 -1.14 12.96
N ALA A 129 9.48 -1.17 12.27
CA ALA A 129 10.15 0.04 11.77
C ALA A 129 9.25 0.81 10.79
N ARG A 130 8.54 0.10 9.90
CA ARG A 130 7.57 0.70 8.97
C ARG A 130 6.41 1.35 9.73
N VAL A 131 5.84 0.68 10.73
CA VAL A 131 4.77 1.22 11.57
C VAL A 131 5.24 2.47 12.30
N ALA A 132 6.44 2.45 12.90
CA ALA A 132 7.01 3.60 13.59
C ALA A 132 7.24 4.80 12.65
N PHE A 133 7.75 4.54 11.44
CA PHE A 133 7.92 5.56 10.41
C PHE A 133 6.59 6.19 9.99
N LEU A 134 5.54 5.40 9.72
CA LEU A 134 4.23 5.97 9.38
C LEU A 134 3.61 6.70 10.58
N HIS A 135 3.80 6.18 11.79
CA HIS A 135 3.31 6.80 13.01
C HIS A 135 3.92 8.20 13.24
N SER A 136 5.17 8.45 12.84
CA SER A 136 5.78 9.78 13.00
C SER A 136 5.13 10.87 12.15
N TYR A 137 4.41 10.52 11.09
CA TYR A 137 3.67 11.46 10.24
C TYR A 137 2.17 11.49 10.51
N PHE A 138 1.60 10.36 10.94
CA PHE A 138 0.15 10.16 11.03
C PHE A 138 -0.37 9.97 12.46
N GLU A 139 0.53 10.09 13.46
CA GLU A 139 0.29 10.29 14.89
C GLU A 139 -0.41 9.16 15.66
N THR A 140 -1.33 8.43 15.03
CA THR A 140 -2.14 7.41 15.69
C THR A 140 -2.02 6.06 14.99
N ARG A 141 -2.08 5.00 15.78
CA ARG A 141 -2.07 3.62 15.28
C ARG A 141 -3.27 3.31 14.36
N LYS A 142 -4.42 3.91 14.67
CA LYS A 142 -5.64 3.82 13.85
C LYS A 142 -5.42 4.41 12.45
N ASN A 143 -4.69 5.52 12.35
CA ASN A 143 -4.33 6.12 11.07
C ASN A 143 -3.36 5.22 10.29
N VAL A 144 -2.33 4.67 10.95
CA VAL A 144 -1.39 3.74 10.31
C VAL A 144 -2.09 2.48 9.79
N TRP A 145 -2.98 1.88 10.57
CA TRP A 145 -3.82 0.77 10.11
C TRP A 145 -4.63 1.15 8.87
N ARG A 146 -5.30 2.31 8.89
CA ARG A 146 -6.10 2.77 7.75
C ARG A 146 -5.25 2.98 6.50
N LEU A 147 -4.02 3.48 6.66
CA LEU A 147 -3.07 3.62 5.56
C LEU A 147 -2.71 2.27 4.96
N PHE A 148 -2.44 1.23 5.75
CA PHE A 148 -2.21 -0.10 5.20
C PHE A 148 -3.44 -0.69 4.52
N LEU A 149 -4.64 -0.41 5.03
CA LEU A 149 -5.88 -0.86 4.40
C LEU A 149 -6.11 -0.24 3.02
N ASN A 150 -5.80 1.06 2.87
CA ASN A 150 -6.00 1.78 1.60
C ASN A 150 -4.78 1.67 0.66
N CYS A 151 -3.58 1.51 1.20
CA CYS A 151 -2.31 1.52 0.48
C CYS A 151 -1.41 0.36 0.98
N PRO A 152 -1.72 -0.92 0.64
CA PRO A 152 -0.95 -2.07 1.11
C PRO A 152 0.51 -2.08 0.60
N ASN A 153 0.80 -1.37 -0.50
CA ASN A 153 2.15 -1.17 -1.04
C ASN A 153 3.10 -0.52 -0.02
N LEU A 154 2.58 0.25 0.95
CA LEU A 154 3.39 0.89 2.00
C LEU A 154 4.22 -0.08 2.81
N VAL A 155 3.86 -1.36 2.86
CA VAL A 155 4.66 -2.35 3.58
C VAL A 155 5.95 -2.68 2.83
N ALA A 156 5.92 -2.63 1.50
CA ALA A 156 7.03 -3.02 0.63
C ALA A 156 7.86 -1.83 0.13
N ASP A 157 7.22 -0.71 -0.17
CA ASP A 157 7.86 0.49 -0.73
C ASP A 157 8.99 1.02 0.15
N ASP A 158 9.99 1.66 -0.45
CA ASP A 158 11.08 2.27 0.29
C ASP A 158 10.62 3.47 1.14
N ALA A 159 11.08 3.52 2.40
CA ALA A 159 10.60 4.54 3.34
C ALA A 159 11.04 5.95 2.95
N GLN A 160 12.33 6.13 2.68
CA GLN A 160 12.94 7.45 2.49
C GLN A 160 12.90 7.91 1.03
N GLY A 161 13.02 6.99 0.09
CA GLY A 161 13.08 7.24 -1.35
C GLY A 161 11.72 7.32 -2.02
N THR A 162 10.71 6.61 -1.51
CA THR A 162 9.39 6.52 -2.16
C THR A 162 8.27 7.12 -1.30
N ILE A 163 8.14 6.68 -0.03
CA ILE A 163 7.02 7.09 0.81
C ILE A 163 7.20 8.51 1.34
N GLN A 164 8.35 8.80 1.94
CA GLN A 164 8.64 10.11 2.55
C GLN A 164 8.44 11.28 1.59
N PRO A 165 8.98 11.28 0.35
CA PRO A 165 8.80 12.42 -0.56
C PRO A 165 7.34 12.64 -0.94
N LYS A 166 6.54 11.56 -0.98
CA LYS A 166 5.11 11.61 -1.26
C LYS A 166 4.31 12.16 -0.08
N VAL A 167 4.61 11.70 1.14
CA VAL A 167 4.01 12.21 2.37
C VAL A 167 4.32 13.69 2.55
N GLU A 168 5.59 14.08 2.38
CA GLU A 168 6.02 15.49 2.50
C GLU A 168 5.35 16.37 1.44
N TYR A 169 5.27 15.90 0.19
CA TYR A 169 4.57 16.63 -0.86
C TYR A 169 3.10 16.88 -0.51
N ILE A 170 2.38 15.86 -0.07
CA ILE A 170 0.96 15.97 0.26
C ILE A 170 0.72 16.85 1.51
N LEU A 171 1.45 16.59 2.60
CA LEU A 171 1.24 17.31 3.87
C LEU A 171 1.80 18.74 3.83
N GLN A 172 2.94 18.96 3.17
CA GLN A 172 3.64 20.25 3.23
C GLN A 172 3.42 21.10 1.97
N ARG A 173 3.47 20.52 0.77
CA ARG A 173 3.33 21.29 -0.48
C ARG A 173 1.86 21.49 -0.87
N MET A 174 1.03 20.45 -0.75
CA MET A 174 -0.41 20.54 -1.00
C MET A 174 -1.18 21.03 0.24
N ARG A 175 -0.58 20.97 1.43
CA ARG A 175 -1.22 21.36 2.71
C ARG A 175 -2.51 20.58 2.98
N ILE A 176 -2.52 19.28 2.67
CA ILE A 176 -3.64 18.39 2.98
C ILE A 176 -3.45 17.82 4.39
N GLU A 177 -4.52 17.77 5.16
CA GLU A 177 -4.50 17.30 6.55
C GLU A 177 -4.50 15.77 6.64
N VAL A 178 -3.87 15.25 7.70
CA VAL A 178 -3.77 13.81 8.00
C VAL A 178 -5.11 13.06 7.87
N PRO A 179 -6.24 13.54 8.44
CA PRO A 179 -7.51 12.81 8.37
C PRO A 179 -8.04 12.61 6.94
N GLU A 180 -7.64 13.47 6.00
CA GLU A 180 -8.01 13.35 4.59
C GLU A 180 -7.08 12.38 3.86
N VAL A 181 -5.77 12.46 4.12
CA VAL A 181 -4.78 11.55 3.53
C VAL A 181 -5.08 10.09 3.88
N VAL A 182 -5.41 9.80 5.14
CA VAL A 182 -5.65 8.42 5.60
C VAL A 182 -6.91 7.80 5.01
N LYS A 183 -7.82 8.59 4.42
CA LYS A 183 -9.09 8.10 3.84
C LYS A 183 -9.01 7.79 2.35
N CYS A 184 -7.88 8.04 1.70
CA CYS A 184 -7.71 7.89 0.25
C CYS A 184 -6.54 6.95 -0.08
N CYS A 185 -6.38 6.66 -1.36
CA CYS A 185 -5.32 5.82 -1.90
C CYS A 185 -4.12 6.63 -2.43
N ALA A 186 -3.99 7.90 -2.03
CA ALA A 186 -2.96 8.81 -2.54
C ALA A 186 -1.53 8.26 -2.36
N LEU A 187 -1.26 7.51 -1.28
CA LEU A 187 0.07 6.94 -1.06
C LEU A 187 0.36 5.69 -1.91
N ALA A 188 -0.65 5.10 -2.55
CA ALA A 188 -0.49 4.04 -3.54
C ALA A 188 -0.21 4.56 -4.95
N ALA A 189 -0.51 5.83 -5.23
CA ALA A 189 -0.25 6.47 -6.53
C ALA A 189 1.23 6.85 -6.71
N GLU A 190 1.69 6.94 -7.95
CA GLU A 190 3.02 7.48 -8.26
C GLU A 190 3.11 8.97 -7.89
N LEU A 191 4.24 9.40 -7.35
CA LEU A 191 4.43 10.79 -6.90
C LEU A 191 4.27 11.79 -8.04
N ASP A 192 4.76 11.45 -9.24
CA ASP A 192 4.66 12.35 -10.39
C ASP A 192 3.23 12.48 -10.92
N MET A 193 2.39 11.45 -10.77
CA MET A 193 0.95 11.56 -11.05
C MET A 193 0.28 12.56 -10.08
N VAL A 194 0.56 12.43 -8.77
CA VAL A 194 0.02 13.34 -7.75
C VAL A 194 0.47 14.78 -8.03
N ARG A 195 1.76 14.98 -8.39
CA ARG A 195 2.31 16.28 -8.75
C ARG A 195 1.65 16.86 -10.00
N CYS A 196 1.53 16.06 -11.05
CA CYS A 196 0.94 16.49 -12.32
C CYS A 196 -0.48 17.01 -12.10
N ARG A 197 -1.33 16.22 -11.44
CA ARG A 197 -2.72 16.60 -11.14
C ARG A 197 -2.82 17.83 -10.25
N HIS A 198 -2.01 17.90 -9.19
CA HIS A 198 -2.00 19.06 -8.30
C HIS A 198 -1.55 20.35 -9.03
N VAL A 199 -0.45 20.31 -9.78
CA VAL A 199 0.07 21.47 -10.52
C VAL A 199 -0.91 21.89 -11.62
N PHE A 200 -1.59 20.94 -12.25
CA PHE A 200 -2.64 21.25 -13.22
C PHE A 200 -3.78 22.07 -12.58
N LEU A 201 -4.29 21.63 -11.43
CA LEU A 201 -5.33 22.35 -10.71
C LEU A 201 -4.86 23.72 -10.19
N GLU A 202 -3.61 23.85 -9.74
CA GLU A 202 -3.04 25.16 -9.38
C GLU A 202 -3.02 26.12 -10.58
N ARG A 203 -2.62 25.63 -11.77
CA ARG A 203 -2.57 26.44 -13.00
C ARG A 203 -3.95 26.86 -13.49
N LEU A 204 -4.96 26.03 -13.26
CA LEU A 204 -6.37 26.36 -13.51
C LEU A 204 -6.98 27.27 -12.43
N GLY A 205 -6.26 27.52 -11.33
CA GLY A 205 -6.77 28.27 -10.17
C GLY A 205 -7.78 27.51 -9.31
N LEU A 206 -7.94 26.21 -9.55
CA LEU A 206 -8.86 25.29 -8.85
C LEU A 206 -8.27 24.65 -7.59
N PHE A 207 -6.98 24.87 -7.35
CA PHE A 207 -6.33 24.47 -6.11
C PHE A 207 -5.44 25.58 -5.59
N LYS A 208 -5.61 25.93 -4.31
CA LYS A 208 -4.77 26.91 -3.61
C LYS A 208 -4.34 26.30 -2.28
N PRO A 209 -3.03 26.05 -2.04
CA PRO A 209 -2.57 25.54 -0.76
C PRO A 209 -3.05 26.44 0.39
N ARG A 210 -3.54 25.83 1.47
CA ARG A 210 -4.02 26.62 2.63
C ARG A 210 -2.91 27.53 3.15
N SER A 211 -3.31 28.73 3.55
CA SER A 211 -2.44 29.66 4.28
C SER A 211 -2.02 29.03 5.61
N LEU A 212 -0.78 29.29 6.03
CA LEU A 212 -0.29 28.91 7.35
C LEU A 212 -1.05 29.59 8.51
N LYS A 213 -1.80 30.65 8.20
CA LYS A 213 -2.60 31.42 9.17
C LYS A 213 -4.09 31.05 9.15
N ALA A 214 -4.53 30.18 8.24
CA ALA A 214 -5.92 29.78 8.17
C ALA A 214 -6.23 28.82 9.31
N ASP A 215 -7.42 28.95 9.90
CA ASP A 215 -7.86 28.02 10.92
C ASP A 215 -8.23 26.67 10.27
N PRO A 216 -7.96 25.52 10.91
CA PRO A 216 -8.32 24.21 10.36
C PRO A 216 -9.83 24.04 10.06
N GLY A 217 -10.67 24.82 10.75
CA GLY A 217 -12.12 24.84 10.55
C GLY A 217 -12.58 25.66 9.35
N ASP A 218 -11.69 26.44 8.73
CA ASP A 218 -12.06 27.29 7.61
C ASP A 218 -12.44 26.45 6.38
N PRO A 219 -13.55 26.80 5.70
CA PRO A 219 -13.93 26.18 4.44
C PRO A 219 -12.78 26.25 3.43
N ASN A 220 -12.55 25.13 2.75
CA ASN A 220 -11.60 25.06 1.64
C ASN A 220 -12.32 24.54 0.41
N ASP A 221 -12.32 25.35 -0.64
CA ASP A 221 -12.96 25.05 -1.93
C ASP A 221 -12.11 24.11 -2.80
N ASN A 222 -10.89 23.75 -2.37
CA ASN A 222 -10.07 22.79 -3.09
C ASN A 222 -10.80 21.44 -3.20
N PRO A 223 -10.67 20.75 -4.35
CA PRO A 223 -11.10 19.37 -4.48
C PRO A 223 -10.51 18.47 -3.40
N LYS A 224 -11.31 17.51 -2.93
CA LYS A 224 -10.84 16.54 -1.95
C LYS A 224 -9.75 15.67 -2.55
N LEU A 225 -8.78 15.24 -1.74
CA LEU A 225 -7.61 14.48 -2.19
C LEU A 225 -8.02 13.20 -2.94
N HIS A 226 -9.03 12.47 -2.46
CA HIS A 226 -9.53 11.28 -3.16
C HIS A 226 -10.09 11.59 -4.56
N GLN A 227 -10.63 12.79 -4.81
CA GLN A 227 -11.07 13.20 -6.15
C GLN A 227 -9.86 13.46 -7.07
N ILE A 228 -8.76 13.93 -6.48
CA ILE A 228 -7.50 14.21 -7.18
C ILE A 228 -6.74 12.90 -7.46
N THR A 229 -6.67 11.94 -6.53
CA THR A 229 -5.80 10.75 -6.66
C THR A 229 -6.54 9.46 -6.99
N ASP A 230 -7.76 9.28 -6.51
CA ASP A 230 -8.47 7.99 -6.54
C ASP A 230 -9.46 7.94 -7.72
N THR A 231 -9.06 8.52 -8.84
CA THR A 231 -9.89 8.67 -10.04
C THR A 231 -9.08 8.36 -11.30
N THR A 232 -9.75 7.87 -12.34
CA THR A 232 -9.15 7.75 -13.68
C THR A 232 -8.86 9.13 -14.26
N ASP A 233 -7.93 9.23 -15.22
CA ASP A 233 -7.58 10.50 -15.86
C ASP A 233 -8.82 11.17 -16.48
N LYS A 234 -9.69 10.42 -17.16
CA LYS A 234 -10.96 10.94 -17.70
C LYS A 234 -11.87 11.54 -16.63
N ARG A 235 -12.02 10.86 -15.49
CA ARG A 235 -12.89 11.36 -14.41
C ARG A 235 -12.27 12.58 -13.74
N PHE A 236 -10.96 12.57 -13.50
CA PHE A 236 -10.23 13.72 -12.99
C PHE A 236 -10.40 14.94 -13.90
N ALA A 237 -10.08 14.80 -15.19
CA ALA A 237 -10.16 15.88 -16.19
C ALA A 237 -11.57 16.49 -16.24
N VAL A 238 -12.59 15.66 -16.45
CA VAL A 238 -13.95 16.15 -16.71
C VAL A 238 -14.68 16.58 -15.43
N LYS A 239 -14.48 15.88 -14.31
CA LYS A 239 -15.29 16.08 -13.08
C LYS A 239 -14.59 16.90 -12.00
N VAL A 240 -13.27 17.06 -12.08
CA VAL A 240 -12.49 17.78 -11.07
C VAL A 240 -11.84 19.03 -11.66
N ALA A 241 -11.22 18.89 -12.84
CA ALA A 241 -10.55 20.00 -13.51
C ALA A 241 -11.45 20.76 -14.50
N PHE A 242 -12.63 20.22 -14.84
CA PHE A 242 -13.61 20.80 -15.77
C PHE A 242 -13.05 21.08 -17.18
N VAL A 243 -12.20 20.17 -17.66
CA VAL A 243 -11.56 20.20 -18.99
C VAL A 243 -11.83 18.90 -19.75
N THR A 244 -11.49 18.85 -21.04
CA THR A 244 -11.51 17.59 -21.78
C THR A 244 -10.36 16.66 -21.38
N LEU A 245 -10.47 15.37 -21.71
CA LEU A 245 -9.38 14.42 -21.45
C LEU A 245 -8.14 14.79 -22.26
N GLU A 246 -8.34 15.20 -23.51
CA GLU A 246 -7.29 15.56 -24.47
C GLU A 246 -6.48 16.77 -23.98
N GLU A 247 -7.15 17.77 -23.39
CA GLU A 247 -6.48 18.92 -22.77
C GLU A 247 -5.58 18.50 -21.60
N TYR A 248 -6.05 17.55 -20.78
CA TYR A 248 -5.27 17.02 -19.67
C TYR A 248 -4.10 16.13 -20.14
N GLU A 249 -4.30 15.28 -21.14
CA GLU A 249 -3.24 14.45 -21.73
C GLU A 249 -2.13 15.32 -22.35
N ALA A 250 -2.50 16.37 -23.08
CA ALA A 250 -1.55 17.35 -23.58
C ALA A 250 -0.77 18.04 -22.44
N PHE A 251 -1.44 18.33 -21.32
CA PHE A 251 -0.78 18.87 -20.14
C PHE A 251 0.19 17.88 -19.50
N GLN A 252 -0.13 16.58 -19.43
CA GLN A 252 0.77 15.56 -18.90
C GLN A 252 2.10 15.53 -19.66
N GLU A 253 2.06 15.59 -21.00
CA GLU A 253 3.27 15.67 -21.82
C GLU A 253 4.10 16.94 -21.53
N LEU A 254 3.43 18.10 -21.40
CA LEU A 254 4.10 19.36 -21.08
C LEU A 254 4.73 19.32 -19.70
N PHE A 255 4.02 18.76 -18.71
CA PHE A 255 4.48 18.61 -17.34
C PHE A 255 5.72 17.72 -17.25
N GLU A 256 5.71 16.57 -17.93
CA GLU A 256 6.85 15.66 -17.97
C GLU A 256 8.08 16.32 -18.60
N ARG A 257 7.91 17.02 -19.72
CA ARG A 257 9.00 17.77 -20.39
C ARG A 257 9.58 18.86 -19.47
N GLU A 258 8.74 19.60 -18.74
CA GLU A 258 9.18 20.62 -17.79
C GLU A 258 9.93 20.00 -16.59
N HIS A 259 9.43 18.88 -16.07
CA HIS A 259 10.05 18.16 -14.96
C HIS A 259 11.44 17.65 -15.35
N ASN A 260 11.57 16.99 -16.50
CA ASN A 260 12.83 16.45 -16.99
C ASN A 260 13.90 17.54 -17.18
N ARG A 261 13.53 18.69 -17.75
CA ARG A 261 14.44 19.84 -17.89
C ARG A 261 14.95 20.36 -16.54
N ARG A 262 14.09 20.41 -15.52
CA ARG A 262 14.49 20.86 -14.16
C ARG A 262 15.42 19.87 -13.49
N VAL A 263 15.16 18.57 -13.62
CA VAL A 263 16.00 17.51 -13.06
C VAL A 263 17.39 17.51 -13.71
N ASP A 264 17.46 17.61 -15.04
CA ASP A 264 18.73 17.66 -15.78
C ASP A 264 19.52 18.93 -15.48
N GLY A 265 18.84 20.07 -15.35
CA GLY A 265 19.44 21.32 -14.89
C GLY A 265 20.06 21.19 -13.50
N ALA A 266 19.34 20.59 -12.55
CA ALA A 266 19.81 20.37 -11.18
C ALA A 266 20.98 19.38 -11.10
N ARG A 267 21.03 18.38 -11.98
CA ARG A 267 22.19 17.47 -12.10
C ARG A 267 23.42 18.20 -12.61
N ARG A 268 23.28 19.00 -13.68
CA ARG A 268 24.39 19.79 -14.26
C ARG A 268 25.00 20.82 -13.29
N THR A 269 24.17 21.45 -12.45
CA THR A 269 24.67 22.40 -11.44
C THR A 269 25.45 21.71 -10.33
N LYS A 270 24.99 20.56 -9.83
CA LYS A 270 25.71 19.78 -8.80
C LYS A 270 27.09 19.30 -9.29
N THR A 271 27.22 18.86 -10.54
CA THR A 271 28.50 18.41 -11.11
C THR A 271 29.50 19.56 -11.29
N THR A 272 29.00 20.76 -11.62
CA THR A 272 29.84 21.96 -11.78
C THR A 272 30.36 22.45 -10.42
N THR A 273 29.53 22.44 -9.38
CA THR A 273 29.94 22.83 -8.02
C THR A 273 30.98 21.87 -7.41
N MET A 274 30.86 20.55 -7.64
CA MET A 274 31.88 19.58 -7.18
C MET A 274 33.22 19.68 -7.94
N LYS A 275 33.23 20.14 -9.19
CA LYS A 275 34.49 20.40 -9.93
C LYS A 275 35.18 21.69 -9.45
N SER A 276 34.42 22.70 -9.05
CA SER A 276 34.94 23.99 -8.52
C SER A 276 35.56 23.87 -7.11
N SER A 277 35.09 22.94 -6.28
CA SER A 277 35.69 22.69 -4.96
C SER A 277 37.00 21.88 -5.02
N ARG A 278 37.26 21.16 -6.11
CA ARG A 278 38.48 20.36 -6.30
C ARG A 278 39.66 21.16 -6.86
N SER A 279 39.45 22.40 -7.34
CA SER A 279 40.51 23.28 -7.86
C SER A 279 41.05 24.31 -6.84
N ARG A 280 40.53 24.34 -5.61
CA ARG A 280 41.08 25.16 -4.51
C ARG A 280 41.88 24.31 -3.53
N GLY A 281 42.93 23.65 -4.03
CA GLY A 281 43.90 22.91 -3.24
C GLY A 281 45.19 23.70 -3.03
N THR A 282 45.27 24.37 -1.87
CA THR A 282 46.45 24.57 -1.02
C THR A 282 47.78 25.05 -1.66
N THR A 283 47.98 26.36 -1.72
CA THR A 283 49.33 26.96 -1.80
C THR A 283 49.91 27.01 -0.38
N ILE A 284 50.83 26.09 -0.06
CA ILE A 284 51.57 26.09 1.22
C ILE A 284 52.69 27.15 1.12
N PRO A 285 52.80 28.12 2.04
CA PRO A 285 53.91 29.07 2.02
C PRO A 285 55.19 28.41 2.55
N ARG A 286 56.28 28.55 1.78
CA ARG A 286 57.63 28.11 2.17
C ARG A 286 58.16 28.98 3.32
N PRO A 287 58.79 28.41 4.36
CA PRO A 287 59.45 29.20 5.39
C PRO A 287 60.78 29.76 4.86
N GLY A 288 60.98 31.06 5.09
CA GLY A 288 62.19 31.80 4.73
C GLY A 288 63.41 31.39 5.56
N ARG A 289 64.59 31.63 4.96
CA ARG A 289 65.93 31.44 5.53
C ARG A 289 66.21 32.41 6.67
#